data_AF-A0A662ENL0-F1
#
_entry.id   AF-A0A662ENL0-F1
#
_cell.length_a   1.000
_cell.length_b   1.000
_cell.length_c   1.000
_cell.angle_alpha   90.00
_cell.angle_beta   90.00
_cell.angle_gamma   90.00
#
_symmetry.space_group_name_H-M   'P 1'
#
loop_
_entity.id
_entity.type
_entity.pdbx_description
1 polymer ?
#
loop_
_entity_poly.entity_id
_entity_poly.type
_entity_poly.pdbx_seq_one_letter_code
_entity_poly.pdbx_strand_id
1 'polypeptide(L)'
;CCGAYQVVDHRDIVIERTHRILSAAARGGADVIVTACPLCHYNLNDLQREVARIVPDYREIPIIYFTQLIALAFGVDPGRIPSSLKTRLKRLQTVKGEG
;
A
#
# COMPACT_ATOMS: atom_id res chain seq x y z
N CYS A 1 12.55 -3.79 -4.74
CA CYS A 1 13.31 -3.48 -3.50
C CYS A 1 12.96 -2.07 -3.06
N CYS A 2 12.55 -1.86 -1.80
CA CYS A 2 12.15 -0.56 -1.26
C CYS A 2 13.32 0.32 -0.78
N GLY A 3 14.58 -0.12 -0.93
CA GLY A 3 15.74 0.59 -0.38
C GLY A 3 16.04 0.32 1.09
N ALA A 4 15.17 -0.40 1.82
CA ALA A 4 15.39 -0.81 3.21
C ALA A 4 15.84 0.37 4.11
N TYR A 5 16.96 0.21 4.83
CA TYR A 5 17.49 1.21 5.76
C TYR A 5 18.10 2.45 5.09
N GLN A 6 18.24 2.47 3.76
CA GLN A 6 18.75 3.63 3.03
C GLN A 6 17.88 4.88 3.22
N VAL A 7 16.67 4.76 3.78
CA VAL A 7 15.82 5.91 4.12
C VAL A 7 16.46 6.88 5.11
N VAL A 8 17.43 6.40 5.90
CA VAL A 8 18.16 7.21 6.88
C VAL A 8 19.18 8.13 6.18
N ASP A 9 19.99 7.58 5.28
CA ASP A 9 21.12 8.32 4.67
C ASP A 9 20.84 8.81 3.24
N HIS A 10 19.94 8.14 2.53
CA HIS A 10 19.66 8.31 1.10
C HIS A 10 18.15 8.35 0.84
N ARG A 11 17.44 9.21 1.58
CA ARG A 11 15.97 9.30 1.58
C ARG A 11 15.39 9.57 0.19
N ASP A 12 16.05 10.41 -0.60
CA ASP A 12 15.69 10.75 -1.98
C ASP A 12 15.66 9.50 -2.89
N ILE A 13 16.69 8.64 -2.81
CA ILE A 13 16.73 7.37 -3.53
C ILE A 13 15.56 6.47 -3.12
N VAL A 14 15.21 6.45 -1.83
CA VAL A 14 14.09 5.65 -1.33
C VAL A 14 12.75 6.20 -1.81
N ILE A 15 12.57 7.52 -1.86
CA ILE A 15 11.37 8.17 -2.42
C ILE A 15 11.22 7.82 -3.90
N GLU A 16 12.30 7.91 -4.69
CA GLU A 16 12.27 7.53 -6.12
C GLU A 16 11.87 6.06 -6.30
N ARG A 17 12.47 5.14 -5.52
CA ARG A 17 12.13 3.71 -5.55
C ARG A 17 10.69 3.46 -5.15
N THR A 18 10.20 4.19 -4.14
CA THR A 18 8.81 4.12 -3.68
C THR A 18 7.87 4.54 -4.80
N HIS A 19 8.11 5.71 -5.42
CA HIS A 19 7.33 6.17 -6.57
C HIS A 19 7.29 5.14 -7.71
N ARG A 20 8.44 4.53 -8.05
CA ARG A 20 8.52 3.51 -9.11
C ARG A 20 7.66 2.29 -8.82
N ILE A 21 7.72 1.77 -7.58
CA ILE A 21 6.94 0.60 -7.16
C ILE A 21 5.44 0.91 -7.19
N LEU A 22 5.04 2.03 -6.58
CA LEU A 22 3.63 2.38 -6.45
C LEU A 22 3.01 2.74 -7.80
N SER A 23 3.74 3.44 -8.67
CA SER A 23 3.29 3.73 -10.03
C SER A 23 3.15 2.48 -10.89
N ALA A 24 4.03 1.49 -10.74
CA ALA A 24 3.88 0.21 -11.43
C ALA A 24 2.62 -0.53 -10.96
N ALA A 25 2.37 -0.58 -9.66
CA ALA A 25 1.17 -1.19 -9.09
C ALA A 25 -0.12 -0.48 -9.54
N ALA A 26 -0.12 0.85 -9.53
CA ALA A 26 -1.26 1.66 -9.97
C ALA A 26 -1.56 1.45 -11.47
N ARG A 27 -0.54 1.42 -12.34
CA ARG A 27 -0.72 1.10 -13.77
C ARG A 27 -1.24 -0.32 -14.00
N GLY A 28 -0.90 -1.25 -13.10
CA GLY A 28 -1.44 -2.61 -13.09
C GLY A 28 -2.86 -2.73 -12.56
N GLY A 29 -3.50 -1.62 -12.15
CA GLY A 29 -4.86 -1.63 -11.61
C GLY A 29 -4.96 -2.16 -10.18
N ALA A 30 -3.88 -2.15 -9.41
CA ALA A 30 -3.91 -2.70 -8.06
C ALA A 30 -4.78 -1.85 -7.10
N ASP A 31 -5.69 -2.51 -6.38
CA ASP A 31 -6.50 -1.88 -5.32
C ASP A 31 -5.77 -1.79 -3.97
N VAL A 32 -4.76 -2.61 -3.76
CA VAL A 32 -4.00 -2.70 -2.50
C VAL A 32 -2.63 -3.32 -2.78
N ILE A 33 -1.61 -2.92 -2.03
CA ILE A 33 -0.32 -3.60 -2.01
C ILE A 33 -0.15 -4.30 -0.67
N VAL A 34 0.27 -5.56 -0.74
CA VAL A 34 0.53 -6.39 0.43
C VAL A 34 2.04 -6.56 0.58
N THR A 35 2.54 -6.26 1.78
CA THR A 35 3.96 -6.37 2.11
C THR A 35 4.19 -7.46 3.16
N ALA A 36 5.28 -8.21 3.02
CA ALA A 36 5.72 -9.20 4.01
C ALA A 36 7.02 -8.78 4.76
N CYS A 37 7.53 -7.58 4.48
CA CYS A 37 8.73 -7.03 5.10
C CYS A 37 8.37 -5.73 5.82
N PRO A 38 8.71 -5.56 7.12
CA PRO A 38 8.38 -4.34 7.86
C PRO A 38 8.96 -3.06 7.24
N LEU A 39 10.17 -3.14 6.66
CA LEU A 39 10.79 -1.99 5.99
C LEU A 39 10.12 -1.65 4.67
N CYS A 40 9.64 -2.65 3.92
CA CYS A 40 8.80 -2.38 2.75
C CYS A 40 7.51 -1.70 3.18
N HIS A 41 6.88 -2.18 4.26
CA HIS A 41 5.65 -1.58 4.78
C HIS A 41 5.88 -0.12 5.14
N TYR A 42 6.90 0.17 5.97
CA TYR A 42 7.24 1.54 6.38
C TYR A 42 7.57 2.45 5.19
N ASN A 43 8.55 2.08 4.36
CA ASN A 43 8.98 2.93 3.24
C ASN A 43 7.84 3.20 2.25
N LEU A 44 7.09 2.17 1.85
CA LEU A 44 6.01 2.34 0.88
C LEU A 44 4.79 3.06 1.47
N ASN A 45 4.45 2.84 2.74
CA ASN A 45 3.30 3.48 3.37
C ASN A 45 3.57 4.95 3.67
N ASP A 46 4.72 5.27 4.27
CA ASP A 46 4.98 6.60 4.80
C ASP A 46 5.53 7.55 3.73
N LEU A 47 6.43 7.08 2.88
CA LEU A 47 7.05 7.91 1.84
C LEU A 47 6.15 8.13 0.62
N GLN A 48 5.10 7.33 0.47
CA GLN A 48 4.06 7.59 -0.53
C GLN A 48 3.48 9.02 -0.41
N ARG A 49 3.38 9.56 0.82
CA ARG A 49 2.93 10.95 1.04
C ARG A 49 3.92 11.97 0.48
N GLU A 50 5.20 11.65 0.50
CA GLU A 50 6.21 12.50 -0.14
C GLU A 50 6.15 12.39 -1.66
N VAL A 51 5.94 11.19 -2.19
CA VAL A 51 5.65 11.00 -3.61
C VAL A 51 4.45 11.86 -4.04
N ALA A 52 3.37 11.87 -3.25
CA ALA A 52 2.17 12.67 -3.53
C ALA A 52 2.42 14.19 -3.56
N ARG A 53 3.46 14.69 -2.88
CA ARG A 53 3.83 16.11 -2.91
C ARG A 53 4.62 16.50 -4.16
N ILE A 54 5.34 15.54 -4.75
CA ILE A 54 6.28 15.77 -5.85
C ILE A 54 5.64 15.40 -7.20
N VAL A 55 4.74 14.42 -7.20
CA VAL A 55 4.11 13.88 -8.41
C VAL A 55 2.67 14.37 -8.51
N PRO A 56 2.35 15.24 -9.49
CA PRO A 56 0.99 15.70 -9.72
C PRO A 56 0.02 14.53 -9.94
N ASP A 57 -1.21 14.69 -9.47
CA ASP A 57 -2.30 13.71 -9.60
C ASP A 57 -2.02 12.31 -9.03
N TYR A 58 -0.97 12.17 -8.23
CA TYR A 58 -0.66 10.92 -7.55
C TYR A 58 -1.76 10.59 -6.53
N ARG A 59 -2.29 9.37 -6.63
CA ARG A 59 -3.30 8.85 -5.69
C ARG A 59 -2.68 7.74 -4.85
N GLU A 60 -2.86 7.85 -3.54
CA GLU A 60 -2.37 6.84 -2.62
C GLU A 60 -3.02 5.47 -2.87
N ILE A 61 -2.20 4.44 -2.91
CA ILE A 61 -2.62 3.04 -2.86
C ILE A 61 -2.49 2.54 -1.40
N PRO A 62 -3.52 1.88 -0.86
CA PRO A 62 -3.45 1.29 0.47
C PRO A 62 -2.32 0.26 0.54
N ILE A 63 -1.51 0.34 1.58
CA ILE A 63 -0.48 -0.65 1.90
C ILE A 63 -0.93 -1.40 3.16
N ILE A 64 -0.91 -2.73 3.12
CA ILE A 64 -1.15 -3.58 4.29
C ILE A 64 -0.04 -4.60 4.47
N TYR A 65 0.12 -5.07 5.71
CA TYR A 65 0.99 -6.18 6.03
C TYR A 65 0.29 -7.51 5.75
N PHE A 66 1.07 -8.54 5.41
CA PHE A 66 0.52 -9.84 4.98
C PHE A 66 -0.41 -10.47 6.04
N THR A 67 -0.12 -10.28 7.33
CA THR A 67 -0.98 -10.80 8.41
C THR A 67 -2.34 -10.12 8.46
N GLN A 68 -2.44 -8.85 8.05
CA GLN A 68 -3.72 -8.14 7.95
C GLN A 68 -4.57 -8.71 6.82
N LEU A 69 -3.95 -9.12 5.69
CA LEU A 69 -4.66 -9.82 4.63
C LEU A 69 -5.20 -11.18 5.13
N ILE A 70 -4.38 -11.95 5.86
CA ILE A 70 -4.80 -13.23 6.42
C ILE A 70 -5.96 -13.05 7.41
N ALA A 71 -5.87 -12.05 8.30
CA ALA A 71 -6.96 -11.74 9.23
C ALA A 71 -8.27 -11.43 8.50
N LEU A 72 -8.21 -10.60 7.45
CA LEU A 72 -9.38 -10.30 6.60
C LEU A 72 -9.96 -11.56 5.94
N ALA A 73 -9.11 -12.44 5.44
CA ALA A 73 -9.52 -13.70 4.79
C ALA A 73 -10.24 -14.64 5.78
N PHE A 74 -9.86 -14.61 7.06
CA PHE A 74 -10.52 -15.37 8.12
C PHE A 74 -11.70 -14.66 8.78
N GLY A 75 -12.13 -13.49 8.26
CA GLY A 75 -13.23 -12.73 8.85
C GLY A 75 -12.91 -12.13 10.22
N VAL A 76 -11.63 -12.09 10.60
CA VAL A 76 -11.16 -11.43 11.81
C VAL A 76 -10.98 -9.96 11.49
N ASP A 77 -11.43 -9.05 12.37
CA ASP A 77 -11.13 -7.63 12.23
C ASP A 77 -9.62 -7.41 12.46
N PRO A 78 -8.83 -7.10 11.42
CA PRO A 78 -7.44 -6.72 11.63
C PRO A 78 -7.46 -5.39 12.39
N GLY A 79 -7.07 -5.40 13.66
CA GLY A 79 -7.29 -4.26 14.57
C GLY A 79 -7.00 -2.87 13.98
N ARG A 80 -6.02 -2.75 13.06
CA ARG A 80 -5.84 -1.55 12.22
C ARG A 80 -5.67 -1.92 10.73
N ILE A 81 -6.49 -1.36 9.84
CA ILE A 81 -6.24 -1.29 8.37
C ILE A 81 -6.59 0.12 7.84
N PRO A 82 -6.01 0.57 6.70
CA PRO A 82 -6.32 1.87 6.13
C PRO A 82 -7.81 2.05 5.78
N SER A 83 -8.38 3.21 6.07
CA SER A 83 -9.79 3.54 5.74
C SER A 83 -10.08 3.52 4.23
N SER A 84 -9.07 3.89 3.43
CA SER A 84 -9.09 3.78 1.97
C SER A 84 -9.31 2.33 1.51
N LEU A 85 -8.70 1.36 2.20
CA LEU A 85 -8.93 -0.06 1.94
C LEU A 85 -10.34 -0.51 2.37
N LYS A 86 -10.81 -0.09 3.56
CA LYS A 86 -12.19 -0.42 4.01
C LYS A 86 -13.24 -0.02 2.98
N THR A 87 -13.08 1.15 2.37
CA THR A 87 -13.99 1.64 1.33
C THR A 87 -13.91 0.80 0.04
N ARG A 88 -12.71 0.38 -0.37
CA ARG A 88 -12.51 -0.49 -1.54
C ARG A 88 -13.05 -1.90 -1.31
N LEU A 89 -12.85 -2.48 -0.13
CA LEU A 89 -13.37 -3.81 0.22
C LEU A 89 -14.90 -3.87 0.15
N LYS A 90 -15.62 -2.83 0.60
CA LYS A 90 -17.08 -2.75 0.44
C LYS A 90 -17.52 -2.83 -1.03
N ARG A 91 -16.73 -2.25 -1.95
CA ARG A 91 -16.97 -2.34 -3.40
C ARG A 91 -16.70 -3.75 -3.95
N LEU A 92 -15.65 -4.41 -3.47
CA LEU A 92 -15.32 -5.78 -3.91
C LEU A 92 -16.33 -6.82 -3.39
N GLN A 93 -16.84 -6.63 -2.17
CA GLN A 93 -17.85 -7.51 -1.58
C GLN A 93 -19.23 -7.34 -2.19
N THR A 94 -19.58 -6.14 -2.67
CA THR A 94 -20.85 -5.91 -3.38
C THR A 94 -20.88 -6.55 -4.76
N VAL A 95 -19.73 -6.79 -5.39
CA VAL A 95 -19.62 -7.55 -6.66
C VAL A 95 -19.73 -9.08 -6.43
N LYS A 96 -19.50 -9.56 -5.21
CA LYS A 96 -19.59 -10.99 -4.84
C LYS A 96 -20.95 -11.42 -4.26
N GLY A 97 -21.97 -10.55 -4.33
CA GLY A 97 -23.32 -10.80 -3.83
C GLY A 97 -24.26 -11.57 -4.77
N GLU A 98 -23.74 -12.16 -5.85
CA GLU A 98 -24.46 -13.12 -6.70
C GLU A 98 -23.76 -14.48 -6.58
N GLY A 99 -24.31 -15.35 -5.74
CA GLY A 99 -23.81 -16.70 -5.46
C GLY A 99 -24.59 -17.34 -4.32
#